data_AF-A0A6P9ECH4-F1
#
_entry.id   AF-A0A6P9ECH4-F1
#
_cell.length_a   1.000
_cell.length_b   1.000
_cell.length_c   1.000
_cell.angle_alpha   90.00
_cell.angle_beta   90.00
_cell.angle_gamma   90.00
#
_symmetry.space_group_name_H-M   'P 1'
#
loop_
_entity.id
_entity.type
_entity.pdbx_description
1 polymer ?
#
loop_
_entity_poly.entity_id
_entity_poly.type
_entity_poly.pdbx_seq_one_letter_code
_entity_poly.pdbx_strand_id
1 'polypeptide(L)'
;MASSSWLQSLLNPNKNWFAKQHMQALSNRLCNYGLRYDDLYDPMSDLEIKDALNRLPREIVDARNQRLKRAIDLSMKHEYLADYAFQRLIMRSKINYD
;
A
#
# COMPACT_ATOMS: atom_id res chain seq x y z
N MET A 1 15.59 -13.52 -10.90
CA MET A 1 14.82 -14.31 -11.88
C MET A 1 14.19 -13.32 -12.88
N ALA A 2 14.70 -13.21 -14.12
CA ALA A 2 14.07 -12.36 -15.12
C ALA A 2 12.80 -13.06 -15.64
N SER A 3 11.63 -12.53 -15.31
CA SER A 3 10.35 -12.95 -15.90
C SER A 3 10.37 -12.71 -17.41
N SER A 4 9.80 -13.61 -18.22
CA SER A 4 9.72 -13.43 -19.67
C SER A 4 9.02 -12.10 -20.03
N SER A 5 9.48 -11.44 -21.10
CA SER A 5 8.96 -10.14 -21.58
C SER A 5 7.43 -10.13 -21.75
N TRP A 6 6.85 -11.28 -22.13
CA TRP A 6 5.41 -11.49 -22.24
C TRP A 6 4.68 -11.46 -20.89
N LEU A 7 5.21 -12.14 -19.86
CA LEU A 7 4.64 -12.11 -18.51
C LEU A 7 4.69 -10.70 -17.91
N GLN A 8 5.77 -9.97 -18.15
CA GLN A 8 5.85 -8.56 -17.76
C GLN A 8 4.76 -7.74 -18.45
N SER A 9 4.53 -7.96 -19.74
CA SER A 9 3.47 -7.25 -20.45
C SER A 9 2.06 -7.54 -19.92
N LEU A 10 1.81 -8.74 -19.38
CA LEU A 10 0.53 -9.09 -18.77
C LEU A 10 0.36 -8.52 -17.36
N LEU A 11 1.43 -8.44 -16.56
CA LEU A 11 1.35 -8.02 -15.16
C LEU A 11 1.51 -6.50 -14.99
N ASN A 12 2.11 -5.82 -15.96
CA ASN A 12 2.34 -4.38 -15.88
C ASN A 12 1.03 -3.59 -16.02
N PRO A 13 0.67 -2.73 -15.04
CA PRO A 13 -0.55 -1.92 -15.09
C PRO A 13 -0.53 -0.89 -16.22
N ASN A 14 0.66 -0.52 -16.73
CA ASN A 14 0.81 0.38 -17.88
C ASN A 14 0.45 -0.30 -19.21
N LYS A 15 0.53 -1.63 -19.29
CA LYS A 15 0.29 -2.41 -20.52
C LYS A 15 -1.01 -3.24 -20.46
N ASN A 16 -1.48 -3.59 -19.27
CA ASN A 16 -2.70 -4.37 -19.06
C ASN A 16 -3.77 -3.57 -18.28
N TRP A 17 -4.94 -3.39 -18.91
CA TRP A 17 -6.09 -2.72 -18.31
C TRP A 17 -6.59 -3.40 -17.03
N PHE A 18 -6.60 -4.74 -16.97
CA PHE A 18 -7.05 -5.46 -15.78
C PHE A 18 -6.12 -5.24 -14.59
N ALA A 19 -4.81 -5.25 -14.83
CA ALA A 19 -3.82 -4.92 -13.80
C ALA A 19 -3.99 -3.48 -13.30
N LYS A 20 -4.29 -2.54 -14.20
CA LYS A 20 -4.61 -1.15 -13.84
C LYS A 20 -5.85 -1.03 -12.96
N GLN A 21 -6.94 -1.73 -13.31
CA GLN A 21 -8.17 -1.73 -12.52
C GLN A 21 -7.94 -2.32 -11.13
N HIS A 22 -7.21 -3.44 -11.05
CA HIS A 22 -6.84 -4.06 -9.78
C HIS A 22 -6.02 -3.12 -8.88
N MET A 23 -4.97 -2.51 -9.43
CA MET A 23 -4.14 -1.53 -8.72
C MET A 23 -4.97 -0.34 -8.23
N GLN A 24 -5.88 0.18 -9.07
CA GLN A 24 -6.74 1.29 -8.71
C GLN A 24 -7.71 0.93 -7.58
N ALA A 25 -8.29 -0.28 -7.61
CA ALA A 25 -9.16 -0.77 -6.56
C ALA A 25 -8.42 -0.93 -5.22
N LEU A 26 -7.21 -1.52 -5.24
CA LEU A 26 -6.35 -1.64 -4.06
C LEU A 26 -5.96 -0.27 -3.51
N SER A 27 -5.50 0.63 -4.37
CA SER A 27 -5.11 1.99 -3.97
C SER A 27 -6.27 2.73 -3.32
N ASN A 28 -7.47 2.65 -3.88
CA ASN A 28 -8.66 3.29 -3.29
C ASN A 28 -8.96 2.71 -1.89
N ARG A 29 -8.94 1.38 -1.74
CA ARG A 29 -9.21 0.72 -0.45
C ARG A 29 -8.18 1.08 0.62
N LEU A 30 -6.91 1.13 0.27
CA LEU A 30 -5.85 1.52 1.20
C LEU A 30 -5.93 2.99 1.58
N CYS A 31 -6.24 3.88 0.63
CA CYS A 31 -6.42 5.30 0.88
C CYS A 31 -7.58 5.57 1.85
N ASN A 32 -8.68 4.82 1.75
CA ASN A 32 -9.84 4.98 2.66
C ASN A 32 -9.48 4.80 4.15
N TYR A 33 -8.45 3.98 4.44
CA TYR A 33 -7.94 3.77 5.80
C TYR A 33 -6.62 4.52 6.07
N GLY A 34 -6.10 5.26 5.09
CA GLY A 34 -4.80 5.93 5.17
C GLY A 34 -3.62 4.98 5.38
N LEU A 35 -3.70 3.77 4.81
CA LEU A 35 -2.65 2.75 4.84
C LEU A 35 -1.77 2.81 3.59
N ARG A 36 -0.51 2.38 3.72
CA ARG A 36 0.34 2.01 2.58
C ARG A 36 0.29 0.51 2.36
N TYR A 37 0.67 0.09 1.15
CA TYR A 37 0.73 -1.33 0.82
C TYR A 37 1.67 -2.10 1.76
N ASP A 38 2.84 -1.52 2.07
CA ASP A 38 3.84 -2.14 2.95
C ASP A 38 3.36 -2.30 4.42
N ASP A 39 2.32 -1.56 4.83
CA ASP A 39 1.80 -1.68 6.19
C ASP A 39 1.08 -3.03 6.40
N LEU A 40 0.66 -3.70 5.32
CA LEU A 40 -0.08 -4.96 5.35
C LEU A 40 0.80 -6.16 5.72
N TYR A 41 2.13 -6.02 5.66
CA TYR A 41 3.05 -7.11 6.02
C TYR A 41 3.06 -7.34 7.53
N ASP A 42 2.78 -8.59 7.93
CA ASP A 42 2.71 -8.98 9.34
C ASP A 42 4.05 -9.53 9.85
N PRO A 43 4.71 -8.87 10.83
CA PRO A 43 5.96 -9.36 11.42
C PRO A 43 5.83 -10.62 12.26
N MET A 44 4.61 -11.02 12.65
CA MET A 44 4.42 -12.28 13.39
C MET A 44 4.40 -13.49 12.47
N SER A 45 3.93 -13.31 11.24
CA SER A 45 3.81 -14.38 10.25
C SER A 45 5.11 -14.66 9.50
N ASP A 46 6.03 -13.69 9.40
CA ASP A 46 7.28 -13.80 8.65
C ASP A 46 8.46 -13.18 9.40
N LEU A 47 9.49 -14.00 9.64
CA LEU A 47 10.74 -13.60 10.29
C LEU A 47 11.51 -12.56 9.48
N GLU A 48 11.47 -12.62 8.15
CA GLU A 48 12.19 -11.67 7.29
C GLU A 48 11.59 -10.27 7.38
N ILE A 49 10.26 -10.18 7.48
CA ILE A 49 9.54 -8.92 7.69
C ILE A 49 9.89 -8.33 9.06
N LYS A 50 9.95 -9.16 10.10
CA LYS A 50 10.34 -8.73 11.44
C LYS A 50 11.77 -8.16 11.45
N ASP A 51 12.70 -8.85 10.82
CA ASP A 51 14.09 -8.40 10.74
C ASP A 51 14.23 -7.14 9.88
N ALA A 52 13.48 -7.02 8.79
CA ALA A 52 13.44 -5.80 7.99
C ALA A 52 12.96 -4.60 8.83
N LEU A 53 11.87 -4.76 9.59
CA LEU A 53 11.35 -3.71 10.47
C LEU A 53 12.32 -3.33 11.58
N ASN A 54 13.08 -4.28 12.13
CA ASN A 54 14.12 -4.00 13.14
C ASN A 54 15.31 -3.21 12.59
N ARG A 55 15.57 -3.28 11.28
CA ARG A 55 16.64 -2.51 10.61
C ARG A 55 16.20 -1.09 10.24
N LEU A 56 14.89 -0.84 10.16
CA LEU A 56 14.37 0.47 9.78
C LEU A 56 14.57 1.50 10.90
N PRO A 57 14.74 2.79 10.56
CA PRO A 57 14.71 3.88 11.53
C PRO A 57 13.41 3.89 12.35
N ARG A 58 13.53 4.25 13.62
CA ARG A 58 12.41 4.22 14.57
C ARG A 58 11.25 5.11 14.15
N GLU A 59 11.54 6.26 13.56
CA GLU A 59 10.54 7.22 13.09
C GLU A 59 9.62 6.62 12.02
N ILE A 60 10.17 5.77 11.15
CA ILE A 60 9.41 5.11 10.09
C ILE A 60 8.51 4.02 10.67
N VAL A 61 9.02 3.25 11.63
CA VAL A 61 8.27 2.20 12.33
C VAL A 61 7.13 2.81 13.17
N ASP A 62 7.40 3.90 13.89
CA ASP A 62 6.40 4.60 14.68
C ASP A 62 5.30 5.20 13.77
N ALA A 63 5.68 5.79 12.64
CA ALA A 63 4.72 6.27 11.65
C ALA A 63 3.88 5.15 11.01
N ARG A 64 4.44 3.94 10.83
CA ARG A 64 3.67 2.74 10.43
C ARG A 64 2.68 2.34 11.51
N ASN A 65 3.12 2.27 12.76
CA ASN A 65 2.27 1.87 13.89
C ASN A 65 1.10 2.86 14.12
N GLN A 66 1.34 4.16 13.94
CA GLN A 66 0.30 5.18 13.98
C GLN A 66 -0.76 4.98 12.89
N ARG A 67 -0.33 4.69 11.65
CA ARG A 67 -1.24 4.40 10.53
C ARG A 67 -2.09 3.16 10.79
N LEU A 68 -1.48 2.07 11.27
CA LEU A 68 -2.18 0.84 11.62
C LEU A 68 -3.21 1.06 12.74
N LYS A 69 -2.83 1.75 13.81
CA LYS A 69 -3.75 2.05 14.93
C LYS A 69 -4.95 2.87 14.46
N ARG A 70 -4.72 3.88 13.61
CA ARG A 70 -5.81 4.67 13.01
C ARG A 70 -6.71 3.83 12.10
N ALA A 71 -6.13 2.96 11.28
CA ALA A 71 -6.91 2.11 10.39
C ALA A 71 -7.80 1.13 11.18
N ILE A 72 -7.28 0.56 12.27
CA ILE A 72 -8.06 -0.31 13.17
C ILE A 72 -9.20 0.49 13.82
N ASP A 73 -8.93 1.70 14.34
CA ASP A 73 -9.95 2.56 14.93
C ASP A 73 -11.08 2.89 13.94
N LEU A 74 -10.73 3.31 12.72
CA LEU A 74 -11.69 3.55 11.63
C LEU A 74 -12.48 2.28 11.26
N SER A 75 -11.80 1.14 11.19
CA SER A 75 -12.45 -0.14 10.88
C SER A 75 -13.44 -0.56 11.97
N MET A 76 -13.13 -0.32 13.24
CA MET A 76 -14.02 -0.61 14.37
C MET A 76 -15.25 0.31 14.36
N LYS A 77 -15.08 1.56 13.90
CA LYS A 77 -16.16 2.55 13.78
C LYS A 77 -17.00 2.40 12.51
N HIS A 78 -16.58 1.55 11.57
CA HIS A 78 -17.16 1.47 10.23
C HIS A 78 -17.15 2.81 9.48
N GLU A 79 -16.11 3.61 9.70
CA GLU A 79 -15.91 4.92 9.09
C GLU A 79 -14.67 4.94 8.19
N TYR A 80 -14.60 5.93 7.30
CA TYR A 80 -13.43 6.17 6.44
C TYR A 80 -12.77 7.50 6.80
N LEU A 81 -11.50 7.65 6.40
CA LEU A 81 -10.78 8.90 6.60
C LEU A 81 -11.46 10.05 5.83
N ALA A 82 -11.86 11.10 6.55
CA ALA A 82 -12.37 12.32 5.94
C ALA A 82 -11.24 12.99 5.12
N ASP A 83 -11.57 13.44 3.90
CA ASP A 83 -10.65 13.99 2.89
C ASP A 83 -9.67 13.01 2.20
N TYR A 84 -10.25 12.05 1.49
CA TYR A 84 -9.58 11.18 0.52
C TYR A 84 -9.04 11.92 -0.73
N ALA A 85 -9.45 13.18 -0.98
CA ALA A 85 -9.06 13.94 -2.17
C ALA A 85 -7.55 14.26 -2.22
N PHE A 86 -6.95 14.59 -1.07
CA PHE A 86 -5.55 15.00 -0.99
C PHE A 86 -4.57 13.81 -1.16
N GLN A 87 -4.86 12.67 -0.53
CA GLN A 87 -4.04 11.45 -0.68
C GLN A 87 -4.17 10.81 -2.07
N ARG A 88 -5.35 10.92 -2.70
CA ARG A 88 -5.56 10.50 -4.09
C ARG A 88 -4.68 11.30 -5.07
N LEU A 89 -4.50 12.60 -4.86
CA LEU A 89 -3.59 13.43 -5.69
C LEU A 89 -2.13 13.00 -5.53
N ILE A 90 -1.68 12.71 -4.32
CA ILE A 90 -0.30 12.25 -4.04
C ILE A 90 -0.05 10.86 -4.65
N MET A 91 -0.97 9.90 -4.48
CA MET A 91 -0.84 8.56 -5.09
C MET A 91 -0.92 8.59 -6.62
N ARG A 92 -1.80 9.42 -7.19
CA ARG A 92 -1.95 9.57 -8.65
C ARG A 92 -0.73 10.21 -9.30
N SER A 93 0.02 11.04 -8.57
CA SER A 93 1.30 11.59 -9.06
C SER A 93 2.41 10.53 -9.14
N LYS A 94 2.47 9.59 -8.20
CA LYS A 94 3.50 8.53 -8.17
C LYS A 94 3.26 7.40 -9.17
N ILE A 95 2.01 7.16 -9.58
CA ILE A 95 1.68 6.13 -10.59
C ILE A 95 2.15 6.53 -12.01
N ASN A 96 2.47 7.80 -12.26
CA ASN A 96 2.90 8.29 -13.58
C ASN A 96 4.43 8.43 -13.73
N TYR A 97 5.22 8.12 -12.70
CA TYR A 97 6.68 8.13 -12.74
C TYR A 97 7.19 6.73 -12.36
N ASP A 98 6.93 5.74 -13.22
CA ASP A 98 7.67 4.46 -13.35
C ASP A 98 7.14 3.68 -14.58
#